data_AF-A0A4R0YJ25-F1
#
_entry.id   AF-A0A4R0YJ25-F1
#
_cell.length_a   1.000
_cell.length_b   1.000
_cell.length_c   1.000
_cell.angle_alpha   90.00
_cell.angle_beta   90.00
_cell.angle_gamma   90.00
#
_symmetry.space_group_name_H-M   'P 1'
#
loop_
_entity.id
_entity.type
_entity.pdbx_description
1 polymer ?
#
loop_
_entity_poly.entity_id
_entity_poly.type
_entity_poly.pdbx_seq_one_letter_code
_entity_poly.pdbx_strand_id
1 'polypeptide(L)'
;MRNAAMPPRSQLLAVTLAVAIGAGPALAAVEEPYQPGEAAITTTWFALRSDTAQRADRDYVAGMLPHHAGALSMSRDYLADPGRSSPLLRALARAIVANQRFEIGVLEAVARNLDAPPMRLPFGLTLQPVATEGLTQAQRFLRAPVPSPAGHALGPVSARDVLFAKAMTIHHEAAVQMARAYHANPAARNGFLGLMNVDIVTDQTQEIALMRVVVDAYRGDAGAIVPDPSMVHGMEGMQHAAHAGHGAAPAAGSAAPPMAVRPPPRRPAGGPDGHAHHHH
;
A
#
# COMPACT_ATOMS: atom_id res chain seq x y z
N MET A 1 -30.42 71.62 30.52
CA MET A 1 -29.06 71.86 31.06
C MET A 1 -28.42 70.51 31.38
N ARG A 2 -27.19 70.30 30.89
CA ARG A 2 -26.20 69.22 31.19
C ARG A 2 -26.58 67.81 30.72
N ASN A 3 -26.12 67.33 29.55
CA ASN A 3 -24.79 66.79 29.21
C ASN A 3 -24.24 65.74 30.19
N ALA A 4 -24.28 64.47 29.77
CA ALA A 4 -23.23 63.49 30.04
C ALA A 4 -23.12 62.56 28.82
N ALA A 5 -22.02 62.72 28.08
CA ALA A 5 -21.66 61.96 26.90
C ALA A 5 -21.05 60.60 27.29
N MET A 6 -21.47 59.52 26.62
CA MET A 6 -20.67 58.29 26.55
C MET A 6 -19.78 58.32 25.30
N PRO A 7 -18.53 57.86 25.37
CA PRO A 7 -17.63 57.86 24.23
C PRO A 7 -18.02 56.79 23.20
N PRO A 8 -17.74 57.01 21.90
CA PRO A 8 -17.95 55.98 20.89
C PRO A 8 -16.91 54.88 21.07
N ARG A 9 -17.38 53.64 21.23
CA ARG A 9 -16.54 52.44 21.17
C ARG A 9 -15.97 52.34 19.76
N SER A 10 -14.66 52.55 19.65
CA SER A 10 -13.89 52.33 18.43
C SER A 10 -14.07 50.87 17.97
N GLN A 11 -14.83 50.67 16.91
CA GLN A 11 -14.82 49.40 16.19
C GLN A 11 -13.51 49.35 15.40
N LEU A 12 -12.51 48.69 15.98
CA LEU A 12 -11.32 48.28 15.26
C LEU A 12 -11.77 47.35 14.13
N LEU A 13 -11.67 47.82 12.89
CA LEU A 13 -11.72 46.97 11.71
C LEU A 13 -10.59 45.96 11.84
N ALA A 14 -10.91 44.72 12.21
CA ALA A 14 -9.99 43.61 12.05
C ALA A 14 -9.83 43.36 10.55
N VAL A 15 -8.76 43.92 9.97
CA VAL A 15 -8.30 43.52 8.64
C VAL A 15 -7.71 42.13 8.80
N THR A 16 -8.53 41.10 8.64
CA THR A 16 -8.06 39.74 8.39
C THR A 16 -7.40 39.73 7.02
N LEU A 17 -6.08 39.89 7.02
CA LEU A 17 -5.26 39.55 5.87
C LEU A 17 -5.34 38.03 5.71
N ALA A 18 -6.28 37.55 4.90
CA ALA A 18 -6.27 36.19 4.42
C ALA A 18 -5.06 36.05 3.49
N VAL A 19 -3.91 35.71 4.06
CA VAL A 19 -2.81 35.15 3.27
C VAL A 19 -3.31 33.80 2.80
N ALA A 20 -3.87 33.77 1.59
CA ALA A 20 -3.97 32.55 0.82
C ALA A 20 -2.52 32.12 0.51
N ILE A 21 -1.91 31.40 1.45
CA ILE A 21 -0.77 30.57 1.14
C ILE A 21 -1.35 29.47 0.26
N GLY A 22 -1.36 29.73 -1.05
CA GLY A 22 -1.49 28.70 -2.07
C GLY A 22 -0.24 27.82 -2.03
N ALA A 23 -0.06 27.08 -0.94
CA ALA A 23 0.69 25.86 -1.00
C ALA A 23 -0.21 24.90 -1.78
N GLY A 24 -0.12 24.94 -3.12
CA GLY A 24 -0.42 23.74 -3.88
C GLY A 24 0.37 22.63 -3.19
N PRO A 25 -0.26 21.49 -2.83
CA PRO A 25 0.53 20.43 -2.26
C PRO A 25 1.57 20.13 -3.32
N ALA A 26 2.85 20.24 -2.96
CA ALA A 26 3.87 19.47 -3.63
C ALA A 26 3.52 18.00 -3.34
N LEU A 27 2.45 17.50 -3.96
CA LEU A 27 2.27 16.09 -4.17
C LEU A 27 3.48 15.75 -5.01
N ALA A 28 4.36 14.98 -4.41
CA ALA A 28 5.62 14.59 -4.98
C ALA A 28 5.32 13.56 -6.08
N ALA A 29 4.73 14.05 -7.16
CA ALA A 29 4.41 13.29 -8.34
C ALA A 29 5.75 12.87 -8.94
N VAL A 30 6.00 11.57 -8.93
CA VAL A 30 7.17 10.96 -9.57
C VAL A 30 7.28 11.36 -11.05
N GLU A 31 6.13 11.66 -11.65
CA GLU A 31 5.99 11.95 -13.04
C GLU A 31 5.18 13.23 -13.23
N GLU A 32 5.73 14.16 -14.01
CA GLU A 32 5.03 15.39 -14.38
C GLU A 32 3.76 15.10 -15.21
N PRO A 33 2.73 15.96 -15.14
CA PRO A 33 1.57 15.83 -16.00
C PRO A 33 1.94 15.84 -17.48
N TYR A 34 1.36 14.94 -18.28
CA TYR A 34 1.59 14.89 -19.72
C TYR A 34 1.26 16.22 -20.40
N GLN A 35 2.21 16.73 -21.21
CA GLN A 35 2.06 17.94 -22.01
C GLN A 35 1.99 17.59 -23.50
N PRO A 36 0.80 17.64 -24.13
CA PRO A 36 0.66 17.38 -25.56
C PRO A 36 1.54 18.30 -26.40
N GLY A 37 2.38 17.73 -27.27
CA GLY A 37 3.25 18.47 -28.17
C GLY A 37 4.69 18.66 -27.67
N GLU A 38 4.97 18.35 -26.40
CA GLU A 38 6.34 18.33 -25.87
C GLU A 38 7.05 17.01 -26.20
N ALA A 39 8.38 17.07 -26.32
CA ALA A 39 9.20 15.91 -26.60
C ALA A 39 9.21 14.93 -25.40
N ALA A 40 9.16 13.63 -25.68
CA ALA A 40 9.35 12.61 -24.67
C ALA A 40 10.84 12.51 -24.29
N ILE A 41 11.24 13.26 -23.27
CA ILE A 41 12.56 13.16 -22.65
C ILE A 41 12.43 12.27 -21.42
N THR A 42 13.31 11.29 -21.31
CA THR A 42 13.39 10.42 -20.12
C THR A 42 14.77 10.51 -19.50
N THR A 43 14.81 10.44 -18.18
CA THR A 43 16.06 10.51 -17.40
C THR A 43 16.17 9.29 -16.50
N THR A 44 17.37 8.73 -16.42
CA THR A 44 17.65 7.59 -15.53
C THR A 44 17.99 8.09 -14.13
N TRP A 45 17.31 7.55 -13.12
CA TRP A 45 17.65 7.75 -11.73
C TRP A 45 18.73 6.76 -11.31
N PHE A 46 19.74 7.25 -10.61
CA PHE A 46 20.84 6.44 -10.09
C PHE A 46 20.87 6.49 -8.57
N ALA A 47 21.19 5.35 -7.96
CA ALA A 47 21.49 5.26 -6.53
C ALA A 47 22.87 4.63 -6.30
N LEU A 48 23.50 4.94 -5.16
CA LEU A 48 24.67 4.18 -4.72
C LEU A 48 24.32 2.70 -4.63
N ARG A 49 25.15 1.85 -5.23
CA ARG A 49 24.92 0.41 -5.24
C ARG A 49 24.94 -0.14 -3.83
N SER A 50 23.86 -0.83 -3.46
CA SER A 50 23.75 -1.63 -2.26
C SER A 50 22.94 -2.88 -2.60
N ASP A 51 23.53 -4.07 -2.42
CA ASP A 51 22.83 -5.31 -2.76
C ASP A 51 21.61 -5.54 -1.86
N THR A 52 21.61 -5.05 -0.61
CA THR A 52 20.43 -5.11 0.27
C THR A 52 19.30 -4.22 -0.23
N ALA A 53 19.63 -3.02 -0.73
CA ALA A 53 18.63 -2.11 -1.29
C ALA A 53 18.03 -2.67 -2.57
N GLN A 54 18.89 -3.17 -3.47
CA GLN A 54 18.43 -3.79 -4.71
C GLN A 54 17.53 -5.01 -4.47
N ARG A 55 17.78 -5.81 -3.42
CA ARG A 55 16.88 -6.90 -3.04
C ARG A 55 15.53 -6.38 -2.58
N ALA A 56 15.51 -5.39 -1.68
CA ALA A 56 14.26 -4.77 -1.22
C ALA A 56 13.43 -4.19 -2.37
N ASP A 57 14.08 -3.53 -3.34
CA ASP A 57 13.42 -2.98 -4.52
C ASP A 57 12.86 -4.08 -5.43
N ARG A 58 13.63 -5.14 -5.68
CA ARG A 58 13.16 -6.29 -6.48
C ARG A 58 12.01 -7.03 -5.82
N ASP A 59 12.07 -7.26 -4.52
CA ASP A 59 11.01 -7.92 -3.76
C ASP A 59 9.71 -7.09 -3.80
N TYR A 60 9.84 -5.77 -3.67
CA TYR A 60 8.71 -4.86 -3.79
C TYR A 60 8.07 -4.90 -5.18
N VAL A 61 8.88 -4.79 -6.25
CA VAL A 61 8.39 -4.85 -7.63
C VAL A 61 7.77 -6.21 -7.95
N ALA A 62 8.40 -7.30 -7.49
CA ALA A 62 7.90 -8.66 -7.69
C ALA A 62 6.54 -8.91 -7.01
N GLY A 63 6.25 -8.23 -5.89
CA GLY A 63 4.94 -8.27 -5.25
C GLY A 63 3.93 -7.29 -5.88
N MET A 64 4.34 -6.05 -6.16
CA MET A 64 3.40 -5.00 -6.56
C MET A 64 2.90 -5.13 -7.99
N LEU A 65 3.71 -5.72 -8.88
CA LEU A 65 3.36 -5.94 -10.28
C LEU A 65 2.19 -6.91 -10.48
N PRO A 66 2.20 -8.15 -9.92
CA PRO A 66 1.03 -9.02 -9.98
C PRO A 66 -0.17 -8.44 -9.22
N HIS A 67 0.05 -7.71 -8.13
CA HIS A 67 -1.01 -7.03 -7.40
C HIS A 67 -1.73 -6.00 -8.28
N HIS A 68 -1.01 -5.12 -8.98
CA HIS A 68 -1.63 -4.16 -9.90
C HIS A 68 -2.34 -4.87 -11.07
N ALA A 69 -1.78 -5.96 -11.59
CA ALA A 69 -2.45 -6.77 -12.60
C ALA A 69 -3.79 -7.35 -12.10
N GLY A 70 -3.85 -7.74 -10.82
CA GLY A 70 -5.06 -8.13 -10.10
C GLY A 70 -6.13 -7.04 -10.16
N ALA A 71 -5.79 -5.81 -9.76
CA ALA A 71 -6.72 -4.67 -9.82
C ALA A 71 -7.26 -4.41 -11.24
N LEU A 72 -6.42 -4.57 -12.28
CA LEU A 72 -6.87 -4.46 -13.68
C LEU A 72 -7.90 -5.52 -14.05
N SER A 73 -7.67 -6.78 -13.67
CA SER A 73 -8.62 -7.88 -13.94
C SER A 73 -9.96 -7.66 -13.22
N MET A 74 -9.93 -7.40 -11.92
CA MET A 74 -11.13 -7.14 -11.10
C MET A 74 -11.97 -5.98 -11.67
N SER A 75 -11.30 -4.90 -12.08
CA SER A 75 -11.96 -3.72 -12.63
C SER A 75 -12.58 -3.99 -14.00
N ARG A 76 -11.90 -4.76 -14.87
CA ARG A 76 -12.44 -5.15 -16.17
C ARG A 76 -13.64 -6.09 -16.03
N ASP A 77 -13.56 -7.06 -15.12
CA ASP A 77 -14.67 -7.99 -14.85
C ASP A 77 -15.89 -7.25 -14.32
N TYR A 78 -15.68 -6.34 -13.37
CA TYR A 78 -16.75 -5.45 -12.91
C TYR A 78 -17.32 -4.60 -14.06
N LEU A 79 -16.48 -4.00 -14.91
CA LEU A 79 -16.94 -3.21 -16.04
C LEU A 79 -17.64 -4.02 -17.14
N ALA A 80 -17.43 -5.34 -17.21
CA ALA A 80 -18.13 -6.23 -18.14
C ALA A 80 -19.48 -6.71 -17.58
N ASP A 81 -19.63 -6.83 -16.26
CA ASP A 81 -20.78 -7.44 -15.60
C ASP A 81 -22.08 -6.63 -15.76
N PRO A 82 -23.11 -7.14 -16.45
CA PRO A 82 -24.36 -6.40 -16.71
C PRO A 82 -25.18 -6.10 -15.44
N GLY A 83 -24.89 -6.76 -14.32
CA GLY A 83 -25.54 -6.54 -13.02
C GLY A 83 -25.05 -5.31 -12.26
N ARG A 84 -23.99 -4.63 -12.72
CA ARG A 84 -23.51 -3.36 -12.15
C ARG A 84 -24.48 -2.21 -12.43
N SER A 85 -24.62 -1.27 -11.50
CA SER A 85 -25.52 -0.12 -11.71
C SER A 85 -24.95 1.24 -11.29
N SER A 86 -23.95 1.29 -10.40
CA SER A 86 -23.40 2.56 -9.93
C SER A 86 -22.55 3.28 -11.01
N PRO A 87 -22.96 4.47 -11.49
CA PRO A 87 -22.16 5.26 -12.44
C PRO A 87 -20.83 5.71 -11.83
N LEU A 88 -20.85 6.05 -10.53
CA LEU A 88 -19.67 6.44 -9.78
C LEU A 88 -18.64 5.30 -9.72
N LEU A 89 -19.06 4.09 -9.37
CA LEU A 89 -18.15 2.94 -9.28
C LEU A 89 -17.62 2.50 -10.66
N ARG A 90 -18.42 2.65 -11.72
CA ARG A 90 -17.95 2.50 -13.10
C ARG A 90 -16.89 3.54 -13.48
N ALA A 91 -17.02 4.78 -13.03
CA ALA A 91 -16.00 5.80 -13.26
C ALA A 91 -14.71 5.45 -12.50
N LEU A 92 -14.84 5.00 -11.25
CA LEU A 92 -13.70 4.56 -10.43
C LEU A 92 -12.96 3.41 -11.11
N ALA A 93 -13.67 2.35 -11.51
CA ALA A 93 -13.05 1.19 -12.16
C ALA A 93 -12.30 1.56 -13.46
N ARG A 94 -12.79 2.55 -14.23
CA ARG A 94 -12.04 3.06 -15.39
C ARG A 94 -10.78 3.83 -14.98
N ALA A 95 -10.85 4.63 -13.92
CA ALA A 95 -9.69 5.35 -13.39
C ALA A 95 -8.61 4.37 -12.88
N ILE A 96 -8.99 3.36 -12.10
CA ILE A 96 -8.11 2.28 -11.65
C ILE A 96 -7.43 1.61 -12.85
N VAL A 97 -8.19 1.24 -13.90
CA VAL A 97 -7.60 0.61 -15.10
C VAL A 97 -6.57 1.51 -15.79
N ALA A 98 -6.85 2.82 -15.89
CA ALA A 98 -5.94 3.75 -16.54
C ALA A 98 -4.66 3.94 -15.71
N ASN A 99 -4.80 4.24 -14.42
CA ASN A 99 -3.69 4.58 -13.54
C ASN A 99 -2.82 3.35 -13.25
N GLN A 100 -3.41 2.21 -12.87
CA GLN A 100 -2.62 1.03 -12.52
C GLN A 100 -1.94 0.39 -13.72
N ARG A 101 -2.46 0.58 -14.94
CA ARG A 101 -1.74 0.18 -16.16
C ARG A 101 -0.47 1.01 -16.36
N PHE A 102 -0.52 2.31 -16.06
CA PHE A 102 0.65 3.16 -16.11
C PHE A 102 1.66 2.78 -15.03
N GLU A 103 1.21 2.57 -13.80
CA GLU A 103 2.04 2.14 -12.66
C GLU A 103 2.72 0.79 -12.93
N ILE A 104 2.08 -0.16 -13.61
CA ILE A 104 2.74 -1.39 -14.09
C ILE A 104 3.91 -1.04 -15.03
N GLY A 105 3.72 -0.14 -15.99
CA GLY A 105 4.79 0.27 -16.91
C GLY A 105 5.96 0.94 -16.18
N VAL A 106 5.68 1.68 -15.12
CA VAL A 106 6.69 2.27 -14.22
C VAL A 106 7.45 1.17 -13.45
N LEU A 107 6.74 0.22 -12.84
CA LEU A 107 7.33 -0.91 -12.09
C LEU A 107 8.20 -1.80 -13.00
N GLU A 108 7.75 -2.06 -14.23
CA GLU A 108 8.53 -2.79 -15.23
C GLU A 108 9.80 -2.01 -15.64
N ALA A 109 9.72 -0.68 -15.75
CA ALA A 109 10.90 0.15 -16.00
C ALA A 109 11.89 0.09 -14.83
N VAL A 110 11.39 0.14 -13.59
CA VAL A 110 12.22 -0.07 -12.40
C VAL A 110 12.91 -1.44 -12.43
N ALA A 111 12.18 -2.52 -12.72
CA ALA A 111 12.76 -3.86 -12.86
C ALA A 111 13.89 -3.89 -13.90
N ARG A 112 13.66 -3.35 -15.09
CA ARG A 112 14.69 -3.26 -16.15
C ARG A 112 15.92 -2.47 -15.71
N ASN A 113 15.74 -1.37 -14.99
CA ASN A 113 16.85 -0.56 -14.46
C ASN A 113 17.67 -1.34 -13.42
N LEU A 114 17.01 -2.05 -12.51
CA LEU A 114 17.69 -2.85 -11.48
C LEU A 114 18.54 -3.98 -12.09
N ASP A 115 18.12 -4.52 -13.23
CA ASP A 115 18.84 -5.58 -13.96
C ASP A 115 19.93 -5.05 -14.90
N ALA A 116 19.94 -3.74 -15.17
CA ALA A 116 20.98 -3.11 -15.97
C ALA A 116 22.35 -3.14 -15.25
N PRO A 117 23.46 -3.21 -16.01
CA PRO A 117 24.79 -3.18 -15.42
C PRO A 117 25.02 -1.87 -14.66
N PRO A 118 25.66 -1.91 -13.48
CA PRO A 118 25.95 -0.70 -12.74
C PRO A 118 27.05 0.13 -13.44
N MET A 119 26.97 1.44 -13.26
CA MET A 119 28.03 2.37 -13.66
C MET A 119 29.13 2.38 -12.61
N ARG A 120 30.37 2.08 -13.02
CA ARG A 120 31.55 2.16 -12.18
C ARG A 120 32.24 3.50 -12.38
N LEU A 121 32.40 4.25 -11.30
CA LEU A 121 33.02 5.57 -11.28
C LEU A 121 34.42 5.51 -10.62
N PRO A 122 35.25 6.55 -10.79
CA PRO A 122 36.50 6.70 -10.04
C PRO A 122 36.29 6.60 -8.52
N PHE A 123 37.38 6.31 -7.80
CA PHE A 123 37.38 6.17 -6.34
C PHE A 123 36.52 5.02 -5.79
N GLY A 124 36.18 4.03 -6.64
CA GLY A 124 35.47 2.82 -6.23
C GLY A 124 33.95 3.00 -6.07
N LEU A 125 33.40 4.15 -6.45
CA LEU A 125 31.96 4.39 -6.41
C LEU A 125 31.25 3.58 -7.50
N THR A 126 30.16 2.93 -7.13
CA THR A 126 29.32 2.17 -8.06
C THR A 126 27.89 2.68 -7.97
N LEU A 127 27.34 3.12 -9.10
CA LEU A 127 25.96 3.59 -9.21
C LEU A 127 25.11 2.54 -9.93
N GLN A 128 23.92 2.29 -9.41
CA GLN A 128 22.93 1.41 -10.03
C GLN A 128 21.83 2.28 -10.65
N PRO A 129 21.44 2.06 -11.91
CA PRO A 129 20.16 2.55 -12.43
C PRO A 129 19.01 1.96 -11.59
N VAL A 130 18.11 2.80 -11.10
CA VAL A 130 17.03 2.35 -10.20
C VAL A 130 15.63 2.74 -10.68
N ALA A 131 15.50 3.70 -11.59
CA ALA A 131 14.22 4.08 -12.18
C ALA A 131 14.42 4.93 -13.45
N THR A 132 13.31 5.20 -14.13
CA THR A 132 13.23 6.10 -15.28
C THR A 132 12.11 7.10 -15.02
N GLU A 133 12.43 8.39 -15.09
CA GLU A 133 11.50 9.51 -15.03
C GLU A 133 11.15 9.98 -16.43
N GLY A 134 9.96 10.59 -16.59
CA GLY A 134 9.43 11.08 -17.86
C GLY A 134 8.60 10.03 -18.60
N LEU A 135 8.26 8.91 -17.95
CA LEU A 135 7.40 7.88 -18.52
C LEU A 135 5.99 8.39 -18.80
N THR A 136 5.49 9.40 -18.08
CA THR A 136 4.20 10.01 -18.39
C THR A 136 4.22 10.64 -19.78
N GLN A 137 5.28 11.37 -20.12
CA GLN A 137 5.45 11.95 -21.45
C GLN A 137 5.70 10.88 -22.51
N ALA A 138 6.57 9.90 -22.22
CA ALA A 138 6.92 8.84 -23.15
C ALA A 138 5.74 7.93 -23.51
N GLN A 139 4.85 7.66 -22.55
CA GLN A 139 3.66 6.82 -22.75
C GLN A 139 2.42 7.63 -23.12
N ARG A 140 2.53 8.97 -23.19
CA ARG A 140 1.40 9.89 -23.40
C ARG A 140 0.27 9.64 -22.39
N PHE A 141 0.64 9.41 -21.14
CA PHE A 141 -0.27 9.02 -20.09
C PHE A 141 -1.05 10.23 -19.57
N LEU A 142 -2.37 10.12 -19.56
CA LEU A 142 -3.24 11.07 -18.90
C LEU A 142 -3.75 10.43 -17.60
N ARG A 143 -3.34 10.98 -16.45
CA ARG A 143 -3.82 10.53 -15.13
C ARG A 143 -5.34 10.69 -15.06
N ALA A 144 -6.01 9.62 -14.65
CA ALA A 144 -7.44 9.67 -14.37
C ALA A 144 -7.63 10.03 -12.89
N PRO A 145 -8.25 11.18 -12.56
CA PRO A 145 -8.48 11.54 -11.17
C PRO A 145 -9.47 10.57 -10.51
N VAL A 146 -9.31 10.33 -9.21
CA VAL A 146 -10.31 9.61 -8.41
C VAL A 146 -11.64 10.36 -8.54
N PRO A 147 -12.73 9.71 -9.00
CA PRO A 147 -14.00 10.39 -9.17
C PRO A 147 -14.55 10.84 -7.82
N SER A 148 -15.44 11.83 -7.81
CA SER A 148 -16.10 12.29 -6.59
C SER A 148 -17.62 12.18 -6.71
N PRO A 149 -18.34 11.99 -5.59
CA PRO A 149 -19.81 12.07 -5.58
C PRO A 149 -20.37 13.43 -6.03
N ALA A 150 -19.56 14.50 -5.99
CA ALA A 150 -19.93 15.81 -6.52
C ALA A 150 -19.91 15.85 -8.06
N GLY A 151 -19.02 15.09 -8.70
CA GLY A 151 -18.88 15.03 -10.16
C GLY A 151 -19.62 13.86 -10.82
N HIS A 152 -20.03 12.85 -10.04
CA HIS A 152 -20.70 11.66 -10.55
C HIS A 152 -21.86 11.28 -9.64
N ALA A 153 -23.03 11.07 -10.25
CA ALA A 153 -24.17 10.53 -9.52
C ALA A 153 -23.82 9.15 -8.94
N LEU A 154 -24.11 8.95 -7.66
CA LEU A 154 -23.96 7.67 -6.98
C LEU A 154 -24.78 6.57 -7.68
N GLY A 155 -25.99 6.95 -8.14
CA GLY A 155 -26.95 6.09 -8.82
C GLY A 155 -27.54 5.02 -7.89
N PRO A 156 -28.42 4.14 -8.41
CA PRO A 156 -28.76 2.92 -7.70
C PRO A 156 -27.51 2.06 -7.54
N VAL A 157 -27.29 1.56 -6.33
CA VAL A 157 -26.21 0.61 -6.02
C VAL A 157 -26.78 -0.80 -6.05
N SER A 158 -26.20 -1.67 -6.86
CA SER A 158 -26.56 -3.08 -6.96
C SER A 158 -25.76 -3.94 -5.96
N ALA A 159 -26.21 -5.18 -5.73
CA ALA A 159 -25.41 -6.15 -4.97
C ALA A 159 -24.04 -6.41 -5.64
N ARG A 160 -23.99 -6.35 -6.98
CA ARG A 160 -22.74 -6.53 -7.73
C ARG A 160 -21.75 -5.39 -7.51
N ASP A 161 -22.25 -4.16 -7.39
CA ASP A 161 -21.45 -2.99 -7.03
C ASP A 161 -20.85 -3.15 -5.63
N VAL A 162 -21.65 -3.57 -4.65
CA VAL A 162 -21.18 -3.84 -3.28
C VAL A 162 -20.10 -4.92 -3.27
N LEU A 163 -20.30 -6.00 -4.04
CA LEU A 163 -19.35 -7.10 -4.14
C LEU A 163 -17.98 -6.63 -4.69
N PHE A 164 -17.98 -5.84 -5.77
CA PHE A 164 -16.76 -5.26 -6.32
C PHE A 164 -16.11 -4.28 -5.35
N ALA A 165 -16.88 -3.35 -4.77
CA ALA A 165 -16.37 -2.35 -3.85
C ALA A 165 -15.68 -2.98 -2.64
N LYS A 166 -16.29 -4.02 -2.04
CA LYS A 166 -15.68 -4.76 -0.93
C LYS A 166 -14.42 -5.53 -1.35
N ALA A 167 -14.47 -6.26 -2.45
CA ALA A 167 -13.30 -7.01 -2.95
C ALA A 167 -12.12 -6.07 -3.25
N MET A 168 -12.39 -4.97 -3.95
CA MET A 168 -11.36 -3.99 -4.31
C MET A 168 -10.88 -3.19 -3.09
N THR A 169 -11.71 -3.00 -2.07
CA THR A 169 -11.27 -2.41 -0.79
C THR A 169 -10.21 -3.29 -0.11
N ILE A 170 -10.45 -4.60 -0.01
CA ILE A 170 -9.47 -5.57 0.54
C ILE A 170 -8.15 -5.50 -0.25
N HIS A 171 -8.26 -5.50 -1.59
CA HIS A 171 -7.10 -5.41 -2.47
C HIS A 171 -6.33 -4.08 -2.28
N HIS A 172 -7.00 -2.94 -2.23
CA HIS A 172 -6.34 -1.65 -2.06
C HIS A 172 -5.72 -1.47 -0.67
N GLU A 173 -6.36 -2.00 0.39
CA GLU A 173 -5.78 -2.00 1.73
C GLU A 173 -4.44 -2.74 1.78
N ALA A 174 -4.30 -3.83 1.01
CA ALA A 174 -3.03 -4.55 0.87
C ALA A 174 -1.95 -3.74 0.14
N ALA A 175 -2.26 -3.07 -0.96
CA ALA A 175 -1.30 -2.19 -1.64
C ALA A 175 -0.84 -1.04 -0.74
N VAL A 176 -1.77 -0.41 -0.01
CA VAL A 176 -1.43 0.64 0.97
C VAL A 176 -0.49 0.08 2.05
N GLN A 177 -0.73 -1.15 2.53
CA GLN A 177 0.15 -1.80 3.49
C GLN A 177 1.55 -2.07 2.91
N MET A 178 1.65 -2.60 1.69
CA MET A 178 2.95 -2.84 1.03
C MET A 178 3.74 -1.56 0.84
N ALA A 179 3.09 -0.49 0.36
CA ALA A 179 3.72 0.80 0.14
C ALA A 179 4.28 1.38 1.45
N ARG A 180 3.52 1.27 2.55
CA ARG A 180 3.96 1.66 3.90
C ARG A 180 5.08 0.77 4.42
N ALA A 181 5.01 -0.55 4.19
CA ALA A 181 6.05 -1.49 4.59
C ALA A 181 7.38 -1.20 3.87
N TYR A 182 7.32 -0.85 2.58
CA TYR A 182 8.48 -0.42 1.82
C TYR A 182 9.11 0.85 2.42
N HIS A 183 8.30 1.87 2.76
CA HIS A 183 8.79 3.07 3.44
C HIS A 183 9.42 2.80 4.81
N ALA A 184 8.89 1.83 5.55
CA ALA A 184 9.41 1.45 6.86
C ALA A 184 10.69 0.59 6.79
N ASN A 185 11.02 0.04 5.61
CA ASN A 185 12.17 -0.82 5.43
C ASN A 185 13.47 0.01 5.32
N PRO A 186 14.42 -0.09 6.26
CA PRO A 186 15.67 0.67 6.20
C PRO A 186 16.57 0.29 5.01
N ALA A 187 16.34 -0.87 4.39
CA ALA A 187 17.03 -1.26 3.17
C ALA A 187 16.43 -0.61 1.91
N ALA A 188 15.16 -0.19 1.92
CA ALA A 188 14.49 0.44 0.79
C ALA A 188 15.02 1.88 0.61
N ARG A 189 15.90 2.05 -0.40
CA ARG A 189 16.62 3.32 -0.63
C ARG A 189 16.36 3.92 -2.01
N ASN A 190 15.44 3.33 -2.78
CA ASN A 190 15.04 3.87 -4.07
C ASN A 190 14.06 5.02 -3.86
N GLY A 191 14.56 6.26 -3.97
CA GLY A 191 13.76 7.47 -3.78
C GLY A 191 12.56 7.56 -4.74
N PHE A 192 12.71 7.06 -5.98
CA PHE A 192 11.65 7.05 -6.97
C PHE A 192 10.49 6.13 -6.56
N LEU A 193 10.79 4.90 -6.12
CA LEU A 193 9.76 4.01 -5.55
C LEU A 193 9.13 4.59 -4.28
N GLY A 194 9.93 5.27 -3.44
CA GLY A 194 9.40 5.99 -2.29
C GLY A 194 8.37 7.05 -2.67
N LEU A 195 8.66 7.85 -3.69
CA LEU A 195 7.72 8.86 -4.19
C LEU A 195 6.46 8.22 -4.81
N MET A 196 6.63 7.15 -5.60
CA MET A 196 5.50 6.41 -6.19
C MET A 196 4.57 5.86 -5.11
N ASN A 197 5.13 5.41 -3.98
CA ASN A 197 4.37 4.88 -2.87
C ASN A 197 3.55 5.96 -2.15
N VAL A 198 3.99 7.22 -2.14
CA VAL A 198 3.19 8.33 -1.64
C VAL A 198 1.95 8.53 -2.51
N ASP A 199 2.11 8.46 -3.84
CA ASP A 199 0.99 8.52 -4.78
C ASP A 199 0.02 7.34 -4.60
N ILE A 200 0.52 6.10 -4.56
CA ILE A 200 -0.28 4.89 -4.31
C ILE A 200 -1.09 5.03 -3.02
N VAL A 201 -0.45 5.42 -1.92
CA VAL A 201 -1.13 5.56 -0.63
C VAL A 201 -2.20 6.65 -0.70
N THR A 202 -1.92 7.76 -1.38
CA THR A 202 -2.83 8.89 -1.50
C THR A 202 -4.07 8.52 -2.31
N ASP A 203 -3.89 7.97 -3.52
CA ASP A 203 -4.98 7.63 -4.42
C ASP A 203 -5.79 6.47 -3.85
N GLN A 204 -5.15 5.36 -3.49
CA GLN A 204 -5.88 4.18 -3.06
C GLN A 204 -6.63 4.39 -1.73
N THR A 205 -6.16 5.27 -0.84
CA THR A 205 -6.93 5.66 0.35
C THR A 205 -8.20 6.44 -0.02
N GLN A 206 -8.15 7.31 -1.03
CA GLN A 206 -9.33 8.02 -1.53
C GLN A 206 -10.31 7.07 -2.22
N GLU A 207 -9.80 6.12 -3.01
CA GLU A 207 -10.59 5.11 -3.68
C GLU A 207 -11.29 4.17 -2.67
N ILE A 208 -10.60 3.75 -1.61
CA ILE A 208 -11.20 3.00 -0.49
C ILE A 208 -12.33 3.80 0.16
N ALA A 209 -12.10 5.08 0.48
CA ALA A 209 -13.12 5.92 1.08
C ALA A 209 -14.37 6.02 0.18
N LEU A 210 -14.16 6.16 -1.14
CA LEU A 210 -15.25 6.21 -2.10
C LEU A 210 -16.01 4.89 -2.21
N MET A 211 -15.31 3.76 -2.22
CA MET A 211 -15.94 2.44 -2.24
C MET A 211 -16.79 2.21 -0.99
N ARG A 212 -16.35 2.67 0.18
CA ARG A 212 -17.15 2.64 1.42
C ARG A 212 -18.43 3.47 1.30
N VAL A 213 -18.35 4.68 0.73
CA VAL A 213 -19.54 5.50 0.42
C VAL A 213 -20.53 4.77 -0.49
N VAL A 214 -20.04 4.04 -1.50
CA VAL A 214 -20.90 3.25 -2.39
C VAL A 214 -21.57 2.10 -1.63
N VAL A 215 -20.83 1.40 -0.77
CA VAL A 215 -21.37 0.31 0.06
C VAL A 215 -22.45 0.83 1.00
N ASP A 216 -22.23 1.97 1.65
CA ASP A 216 -23.18 2.58 2.61
C ASP A 216 -24.49 3.05 1.95
N ALA A 217 -24.45 3.34 0.65
CA ALA A 217 -25.62 3.75 -0.12
C ALA A 217 -26.47 2.58 -0.64
N TYR A 218 -26.03 1.35 -0.42
CA TYR A 218 -26.79 0.16 -0.79
C TYR A 218 -28.06 0.04 0.07
N ARG A 219 -29.22 -0.12 -0.59
CA ARG A 219 -30.52 -0.22 0.10
C ARG A 219 -30.83 -1.60 0.68
N GLY A 220 -30.06 -2.62 0.30
CA GLY A 220 -30.20 -3.97 0.82
C GLY A 220 -29.31 -4.21 2.03
N ASP A 221 -29.24 -5.47 2.48
CA ASP A 221 -28.30 -5.87 3.53
C ASP A 221 -26.89 -6.01 2.95
N ALA A 222 -26.09 -4.95 3.07
CA ALA A 222 -24.69 -4.99 2.66
C ALA A 222 -23.89 -6.02 3.47
N GLY A 223 -24.27 -6.30 4.72
CA GLY A 223 -23.58 -7.27 5.60
C GLY A 223 -23.64 -8.70 5.08
N ALA A 224 -24.75 -9.07 4.44
CA ALA A 224 -24.93 -10.39 3.83
C ALA A 224 -24.08 -10.61 2.55
N ILE A 225 -23.55 -9.55 1.93
CA ILE A 225 -22.75 -9.65 0.71
C ILE A 225 -21.28 -9.79 1.09
N VAL A 226 -20.73 -10.99 0.95
CA VAL A 226 -19.34 -11.31 1.24
C VAL A 226 -18.61 -11.65 -0.07
N PRO A 227 -17.52 -10.94 -0.43
CA PRO A 227 -16.70 -11.33 -1.56
C PRO A 227 -16.11 -12.72 -1.40
N ASP A 228 -16.22 -13.53 -2.45
CA ASP A 228 -15.48 -14.79 -2.52
C ASP A 228 -13.97 -14.49 -2.66
N PRO A 229 -13.08 -15.22 -1.97
CA PRO A 229 -11.63 -15.00 -2.09
C PRO A 229 -11.10 -15.06 -3.52
N SER A 230 -11.73 -15.84 -4.40
CA SER A 230 -11.36 -15.93 -5.82
C SER A 230 -11.57 -14.62 -6.59
N MET A 231 -12.35 -13.67 -6.06
CA MET A 231 -12.55 -12.35 -6.66
C MET A 231 -11.40 -11.39 -6.40
N VAL A 232 -10.50 -11.70 -5.45
CA VAL A 232 -9.37 -10.86 -5.09
C VAL A 232 -8.12 -11.42 -5.75
N HIS A 233 -7.90 -11.02 -7.00
CA HIS A 233 -6.77 -11.48 -7.82
C HIS A 233 -5.45 -10.79 -7.44
N GLY A 234 -4.30 -11.36 -7.78
CA GLY A 234 -2.99 -10.69 -7.62
C GLY A 234 -2.49 -10.63 -6.17
N MET A 235 -3.11 -11.40 -5.28
CA MET A 235 -2.76 -11.50 -3.86
C MET A 235 -1.87 -12.72 -3.54
N GLU A 236 -1.49 -13.50 -4.55
CA GLU A 236 -0.67 -14.70 -4.40
C GLU A 236 0.73 -14.35 -3.87
N GLY A 237 1.26 -15.14 -2.93
CA GLY A 237 2.60 -14.93 -2.36
C GLY A 237 2.70 -13.79 -1.33
N MET A 238 1.68 -12.95 -1.20
CA MET A 238 1.67 -11.79 -0.28
C MET A 238 1.36 -12.17 1.18
N GLN A 239 0.82 -13.38 1.40
CA GLN A 239 0.42 -13.87 2.73
C GLN A 239 1.62 -14.19 3.66
N HIS A 240 2.84 -14.28 3.13
CA HIS A 240 4.03 -14.67 3.91
C HIS A 240 4.84 -13.49 4.46
N ALA A 241 4.66 -12.27 3.95
CA ALA A 241 5.42 -11.10 4.42
C ALA A 241 4.86 -10.50 5.72
N ALA A 242 3.56 -10.62 5.97
CA ALA A 242 2.92 -10.09 7.18
C ALA A 242 3.26 -10.88 8.46
N HIS A 243 3.70 -12.14 8.34
CA HIS A 243 4.05 -12.98 9.49
C HIS A 243 5.54 -12.93 9.89
N ALA A 244 6.41 -12.33 9.08
CA ALA A 244 7.85 -12.23 9.37
C ALA A 244 8.22 -11.05 10.29
N GLY A 245 7.24 -10.27 10.74
CA GLY A 245 7.44 -9.04 11.55
C GLY A 245 7.14 -9.17 13.06
N HIS A 246 6.70 -10.33 13.56
CA HIS A 246 6.51 -10.54 15.00
C HIS A 246 7.74 -11.20 15.63
N GLY A 247 8.86 -10.48 15.61
CA GLY A 247 9.92 -10.69 16.60
C GLY A 247 9.36 -10.30 17.97
N ALA A 248 8.97 -11.30 18.76
CA ALA A 248 8.52 -11.11 20.12
C ALA A 248 9.57 -10.31 20.92
N ALA A 249 9.19 -9.11 21.37
CA ALA A 249 9.95 -8.42 22.40
C ALA A 249 9.95 -9.29 23.67
N PRO A 250 11.08 -9.46 24.37
CA PRO A 250 11.10 -10.20 25.62
C PRO A 250 10.33 -9.37 26.66
N ALA A 251 9.21 -9.89 27.12
CA ALA A 251 8.50 -9.36 28.27
C ALA A 251 9.42 -9.48 29.50
N ALA A 252 9.81 -8.34 30.06
CA ALA A 252 10.47 -8.28 31.34
C ALA A 252 9.44 -8.57 32.45
N GLY A 253 9.74 -9.56 33.30
CA GLY A 253 9.31 -9.60 34.69
C GLY A 253 7.98 -10.29 34.99
N SER A 254 8.03 -11.58 35.28
CA SER A 254 7.20 -12.18 36.33
C SER A 254 7.84 -13.51 36.77
N ALA A 255 8.12 -13.62 38.07
CA ALA A 255 8.87 -14.69 38.69
C ALA A 255 8.17 -16.06 38.56
N ALA A 256 8.96 -17.10 38.23
CA ALA A 256 8.51 -18.49 38.25
C ALA A 256 8.45 -19.05 39.69
N PRO A 257 7.46 -19.91 40.03
CA PRO A 257 7.50 -20.73 41.23
C PRO A 257 8.32 -22.02 40.98
N PRO A 258 8.87 -22.67 42.04
CA PRO A 258 9.83 -23.74 41.88
C PRO A 258 9.20 -25.06 41.44
N MET A 259 9.96 -25.83 40.65
CA MET A 259 9.58 -27.13 40.10
C MET A 259 9.49 -28.21 41.18
N ALA A 260 8.38 -28.96 41.18
CA ALA A 260 8.26 -30.20 41.93
C ALA A 260 8.95 -31.35 41.17
N VAL A 261 9.90 -32.01 41.83
CA VAL A 261 10.63 -33.19 41.34
C VAL A 261 9.72 -34.41 41.37
N ARG A 262 9.53 -35.08 40.22
CA ARG A 262 8.87 -36.40 40.12
C ARG A 262 9.87 -37.52 40.48
N PRO A 263 9.49 -38.53 41.27
CA PRO A 263 10.36 -39.69 41.52
C PRO A 263 10.27 -40.71 40.37
N PRO A 264 11.31 -41.56 40.17
CA PRO A 264 11.34 -42.54 39.08
C PRO A 264 10.50 -43.80 39.38
N PRO A 265 10.09 -44.55 38.35
CA PRO A 265 9.23 -45.73 38.52
C PRO A 265 10.00 -46.96 39.05
N ARG A 266 9.35 -47.72 39.93
CA ARG A 266 9.83 -49.01 40.46
C ARG A 266 9.68 -50.13 39.41
N ARG A 267 10.71 -50.96 39.24
CA ARG A 267 10.64 -52.25 38.51
C ARG A 267 10.15 -53.37 39.45
N PRO A 268 9.50 -54.41 38.92
CA PRO A 268 8.81 -55.41 39.72
C PRO A 268 9.74 -56.50 40.26
N ALA A 269 9.30 -57.09 41.36
CA ALA A 269 9.96 -58.10 42.17
C ALA A 269 10.04 -59.47 41.48
N GLY A 270 11.18 -60.13 41.65
CA GLY A 270 11.36 -61.58 41.48
C GLY A 270 12.44 -62.03 42.47
N GLY A 271 12.03 -62.79 43.49
CA GLY A 271 12.95 -63.52 44.38
C GLY A 271 13.18 -64.95 43.87
N PRO A 272 13.70 -65.86 44.71
CA PRO A 272 14.93 -65.70 45.49
C PRO A 272 15.90 -66.89 45.31
N ASP A 273 17.02 -66.80 46.03
CA ASP A 273 17.91 -67.87 46.49
C ASP A 273 19.06 -68.37 45.59
N GLY A 274 20.26 -68.39 46.19
CA GLY A 274 21.42 -69.10 45.65
C GLY A 274 22.80 -68.59 46.07
N HIS A 275 23.14 -68.76 47.36
CA HIS A 275 24.45 -68.94 47.98
C HIS A 275 25.79 -68.78 47.19
N ALA A 276 26.74 -68.15 47.91
CA ALA A 276 28.11 -68.62 48.24
C ALA A 276 29.37 -68.13 47.48
N HIS A 277 30.25 -67.52 48.29
CA HIS A 277 31.72 -67.63 48.38
C HIS A 277 32.66 -66.97 47.35
N HIS A 278 33.28 -65.87 47.80
CA HIS A 278 34.72 -65.67 48.07
C HIS A 278 35.82 -66.05 47.05
N HIS A 279 36.66 -65.02 46.81
CA HIS A 279 38.12 -65.00 46.67
C HIS A 279 38.81 -65.30 45.32
N HIS A 280 39.53 -64.25 44.92
CA HIS A 280 40.77 -64.15 44.12
C HIS A 280 40.68 -64.14 42.60
#